data_AF-A0A1V6NV81-F1
#
_entry.id   AF-A0A1V6NV81-F1
#
_cell.length_a   1.000
_cell.length_b   1.000
_cell.length_c   1.000
_cell.angle_alpha   90.00
_cell.angle_beta   90.00
_cell.angle_gamma   90.00
#
_symmetry.space_group_name_H-M   'P 1'
#
loop_
_entity.id
_entity.type
_entity.pdbx_description
1 polymer ?
#
loop_
_entity_poly.entity_id
_entity_poly.type
_entity_poly.pdbx_seq_one_letter_code
_entity_poly.pdbx_strand_id
1 'polypeptide(L)'
;MKDTILDTRTQEKALKDASEKELLEALNQALQCENCQIAVTKDIMTIDIDNGNYNVKQYPPFFQSNIRSDESISPLDTTAPSEDPTYWNNMSLSQRQRYYEVVEQNLNKVLDETKKIDPEVAVLFAHYQVDYHVRQHYLAGRGVLTLCRDNSDLQQLRKWQWKMSDIDSTCSSEPAKTEPAGARQWSWPSDQNLELTYQHVMWKRSSRARLKRVREVRARWAIIMEERRKQRELLLLKQGATLTVKLYCRGELWDIRTLRNIVSPVPTVPSVRVGRATRSMGL
;
A
#
# COMPACT_ATOMS: atom_id res chain seq x y z
N MET A 1 23.91 25.31 -18.18
CA MET A 1 22.97 25.69 -17.10
C MET A 1 21.55 26.00 -17.58
N LYS A 2 21.30 26.29 -18.87
CA LYS A 2 19.92 26.45 -19.40
C LYS A 2 19.24 25.12 -19.76
N ASP A 3 20.02 24.06 -19.99
CA ASP A 3 19.48 22.75 -20.41
C ASP A 3 18.81 21.97 -19.26
N THR A 4 19.15 22.26 -18.01
CA THR A 4 18.59 21.57 -16.83
C THR A 4 17.17 22.03 -16.49
N ILE A 5 16.79 23.25 -16.89
CA ILE A 5 15.47 23.87 -16.56
C ILE A 5 14.37 23.41 -17.54
N LEU A 6 14.74 23.01 -18.77
CA LEU A 6 13.77 22.48 -19.74
C LEU A 6 13.32 21.05 -19.41
N ASP A 7 14.21 20.27 -18.77
CA ASP A 7 13.98 18.88 -18.43
C ASP A 7 12.99 18.76 -17.24
N THR A 8 13.10 19.63 -16.24
CA THR A 8 12.20 19.64 -15.08
C THR A 8 10.75 19.95 -15.44
N ARG A 9 10.52 20.97 -16.29
CA ARG A 9 9.15 21.34 -16.72
C ARG A 9 8.48 20.24 -17.56
N THR A 10 9.27 19.48 -18.32
CA THR A 10 8.78 18.36 -19.12
C THR A 10 8.43 17.17 -18.23
N GLN A 11 9.26 16.91 -17.20
CA GLN A 11 9.01 15.88 -16.20
C GLN A 11 7.78 16.19 -15.33
N GLU A 12 7.63 17.44 -14.88
CA GLU A 12 6.46 17.89 -14.11
C GLU A 12 5.16 17.72 -14.89
N LYS A 13 5.17 18.09 -16.18
CA LYS A 13 4.01 17.91 -17.06
C LYS A 13 3.67 16.42 -17.22
N ALA A 14 4.67 15.56 -17.47
CA ALA A 14 4.46 14.13 -17.60
C ALA A 14 3.92 13.49 -16.30
N LEU A 15 4.35 13.97 -15.15
CA LEU A 15 3.86 13.51 -13.84
C LEU A 15 2.39 13.91 -13.64
N LYS A 16 2.03 15.16 -14.00
CA LYS A 16 0.65 15.65 -13.95
C LYS A 16 -0.27 14.82 -14.86
N ASP A 17 0.13 14.63 -16.11
CA ASP A 17 -0.63 13.84 -17.10
C ASP A 17 -0.82 12.38 -16.65
N ALA A 18 0.21 11.77 -16.03
CA ALA A 18 0.12 10.42 -15.47
C ALA A 18 -0.85 10.36 -14.28
N SER A 19 -0.77 11.33 -13.36
CA SER A 19 -1.66 11.39 -12.19
C SER A 19 -3.13 11.56 -12.56
N GLU A 20 -3.40 12.36 -13.59
CA GLU A 20 -4.74 12.63 -14.10
C GLU A 20 -5.32 11.41 -14.81
N LYS A 21 -4.51 10.73 -15.62
CA LYS A 21 -4.91 9.49 -16.30
C LYS A 21 -5.31 8.40 -15.29
N GLU A 22 -4.56 8.27 -14.20
CA GLU A 22 -4.89 7.31 -13.14
C GLU A 22 -6.19 7.67 -12.40
N LEU A 23 -6.44 8.96 -12.18
CA LEU A 23 -7.67 9.44 -11.57
C LEU A 23 -8.89 9.16 -12.46
N LEU A 24 -8.77 9.37 -13.78
CA LEU A 24 -9.82 9.03 -14.75
C LEU A 24 -10.06 7.53 -14.84
N GLU A 25 -9.00 6.72 -14.74
CA GLU A 25 -9.12 5.26 -14.68
C GLU A 25 -9.86 4.80 -13.42
N ALA A 26 -9.54 5.38 -12.26
CA ALA A 26 -10.24 5.09 -11.01
C ALA A 26 -11.72 5.46 -11.06
N LEU A 27 -12.05 6.62 -11.64
CA LEU A 27 -13.43 7.02 -11.91
C LEU A 27 -14.14 5.97 -12.76
N ASN A 28 -13.53 5.57 -13.88
CA ASN A 28 -14.14 4.62 -14.81
C ASN A 28 -14.38 3.26 -14.14
N GLN A 29 -13.42 2.79 -13.35
CA GLN A 29 -13.54 1.57 -12.57
C GLN A 29 -14.67 1.65 -11.54
N ALA A 30 -14.80 2.76 -10.83
CA ALA A 30 -15.86 2.96 -9.83
C ALA A 30 -17.25 3.00 -10.47
N LEU A 31 -17.41 3.72 -11.60
CA LEU A 31 -18.69 3.84 -12.32
C LEU A 31 -19.16 2.50 -12.95
N GLN A 32 -18.23 1.60 -13.21
CA GLN A 32 -18.49 0.24 -13.72
C GLN A 32 -18.47 -0.82 -12.61
N CYS A 33 -18.23 -0.44 -11.36
CA CYS A 33 -18.09 -1.41 -10.28
C CYS A 33 -19.46 -1.86 -9.76
N GLU A 34 -19.76 -3.14 -9.95
CA GLU A 34 -20.97 -3.78 -9.40
C GLU A 34 -20.70 -4.53 -8.08
N ASN A 35 -19.42 -4.68 -7.72
CA ASN A 35 -19.01 -5.55 -6.62
C ASN A 35 -18.79 -4.80 -5.30
N CYS A 36 -18.59 -3.48 -5.34
CA CYS A 36 -18.34 -2.68 -4.16
C CYS A 36 -19.66 -2.41 -3.42
N GLN A 37 -19.72 -2.85 -2.16
CA GLN A 37 -20.78 -2.52 -1.22
C GLN A 37 -20.18 -1.59 -0.18
N ILE A 38 -20.26 -0.29 -0.46
CA ILE A 38 -19.78 0.74 0.45
C ILE A 38 -20.97 1.24 1.26
N ALA A 39 -21.02 0.83 2.52
CA ALA A 39 -21.99 1.28 3.51
C ALA A 39 -21.44 2.51 4.25
N VAL A 40 -21.41 3.66 3.57
CA VAL A 40 -21.18 4.94 4.26
C VAL A 40 -22.49 5.47 4.83
N THR A 41 -22.41 6.12 5.99
CA THR A 41 -23.55 6.76 6.65
C THR A 41 -23.46 8.27 6.53
N LYS A 42 -24.57 8.96 6.82
CA LYS A 42 -24.61 10.42 6.83
C LYS A 42 -23.70 11.00 7.91
N ASP A 43 -23.58 10.33 9.05
CA ASP A 43 -22.70 10.76 10.13
C ASP A 43 -21.24 10.81 9.65
N ILE A 44 -20.82 9.81 8.86
CA ILE A 44 -19.48 9.80 8.25
C ILE A 44 -19.33 10.99 7.28
N MET A 45 -20.35 11.27 6.45
CA MET A 45 -20.34 12.44 5.55
C MET A 45 -20.19 13.75 6.33
N THR A 46 -20.95 13.94 7.40
CA THR A 46 -20.88 15.14 8.24
C THR A 46 -19.50 15.28 8.88
N ILE A 47 -18.94 14.20 9.41
CA ILE A 47 -17.58 14.18 9.97
C ILE A 47 -16.54 14.55 8.91
N ASP A 48 -16.65 14.00 7.69
CA ASP A 48 -15.73 14.31 6.61
C ASP A 48 -15.86 15.76 6.12
N ILE A 49 -17.06 16.34 6.14
CA ILE A 49 -17.26 17.78 5.87
C ILE A 49 -16.62 18.64 6.97
N ASP A 50 -16.89 18.32 8.23
CA ASP A 50 -16.41 19.09 9.39
C ASP A 50 -14.88 19.06 9.50
N ASN A 51 -14.26 17.92 9.18
CA ASN A 51 -12.81 17.77 9.13
C ASN A 51 -12.17 18.41 7.89
N GLY A 52 -12.97 18.83 6.90
CA GLY A 52 -12.51 19.35 5.62
C GLY A 52 -12.05 18.26 4.64
N ASN A 53 -12.28 16.98 4.93
CA ASN A 53 -11.96 15.87 4.02
C ASN A 53 -12.85 15.88 2.76
N TYR A 54 -14.08 16.40 2.88
CA TYR A 54 -15.04 16.52 1.79
C TYR A 54 -15.47 17.98 1.59
N ASN A 55 -15.05 18.59 0.48
CA ASN A 55 -15.36 19.97 0.13
C ASN A 55 -16.45 20.05 -0.94
N VAL A 56 -17.66 20.43 -0.55
CA VAL A 56 -18.83 20.56 -1.44
C VAL A 56 -18.65 21.62 -2.53
N LYS A 57 -17.75 22.59 -2.33
CA LYS A 57 -17.53 23.71 -3.26
C LYS A 57 -16.49 23.43 -4.34
N GLN A 58 -15.75 22.33 -4.24
CA GLN A 58 -14.67 21.99 -5.15
C GLN A 58 -14.88 20.58 -5.71
N TYR A 59 -14.48 20.37 -6.97
CA TYR A 59 -14.57 19.06 -7.63
C TYR A 59 -13.18 18.61 -8.11
N PRO A 60 -12.75 17.36 -7.81
CA PRO A 60 -13.45 16.38 -6.98
C PRO A 60 -13.50 16.79 -5.51
N PRO A 61 -14.57 16.45 -4.77
CA PRO A 61 -14.78 16.96 -3.43
C PRO A 61 -13.87 16.33 -2.37
N PHE A 62 -13.27 15.17 -2.66
CA PHE A 62 -12.21 14.60 -1.84
C PHE A 62 -10.84 14.98 -2.40
N PHE A 63 -10.05 15.73 -1.62
CA PHE A 63 -8.68 16.08 -1.99
C PHE A 63 -7.66 15.23 -1.22
N GLN A 64 -6.62 14.78 -1.94
CA GLN A 64 -5.46 14.08 -1.36
C GLN A 64 -4.59 15.02 -0.51
N SER A 65 -4.74 16.33 -0.71
CA SER A 65 -3.89 17.39 -0.20
C SER A 65 -4.39 18.01 1.11
N ASN A 66 -5.54 17.58 1.65
CA ASN A 66 -5.96 17.93 3.02
C ASN A 66 -5.32 17.02 4.08
N ILE A 67 -4.14 16.45 3.79
CA ILE A 67 -3.14 16.31 4.85
C ILE A 67 -2.89 17.75 5.29
N ARG A 68 -3.60 18.15 6.35
CA ARG A 68 -3.42 19.43 7.02
C ARG A 68 -1.94 19.74 7.01
N SER A 69 -1.63 20.93 6.51
CA SER A 69 -0.35 21.59 6.65
C SER A 69 0.14 21.46 8.09
N ASP A 70 0.88 20.41 8.38
CA ASP A 70 1.61 20.25 9.62
C ASP A 70 2.92 19.53 9.28
N GLU A 71 3.91 20.37 8.99
CA GLU A 71 5.31 20.16 9.38
C GLU A 71 5.95 18.80 9.05
N SER A 72 5.92 18.38 7.78
CA SER A 72 6.94 17.44 7.28
C SER A 72 7.21 17.52 5.79
N ILE A 73 7.08 18.70 5.18
CA ILE A 73 7.70 18.94 3.88
C ILE A 73 9.21 18.97 4.15
N SER A 74 9.98 18.12 3.47
CA SER A 74 11.45 18.14 3.58
C SER A 74 11.94 19.58 3.36
N PRO A 75 12.89 20.12 4.13
CA PRO A 75 13.44 21.46 3.90
C PRO A 75 14.04 21.67 2.50
N LEU A 76 14.20 20.58 1.74
CA LEU A 76 14.72 20.54 0.39
C LEU A 76 13.62 20.43 -0.69
N ASP A 77 12.35 20.33 -0.29
CA ASP A 77 11.23 20.24 -1.22
C ASP A 77 10.82 21.64 -1.68
N THR A 78 11.23 22.02 -2.88
CA THR A 78 10.92 23.32 -3.50
C THR A 78 9.72 23.26 -4.43
N THR A 79 9.00 22.14 -4.52
CA THR A 79 7.84 22.04 -5.39
C THR A 79 6.65 22.76 -4.77
N ALA A 80 6.14 23.78 -5.45
CA ALA A 80 4.87 24.40 -5.11
C ALA A 80 3.78 23.33 -5.06
N PRO A 81 2.75 23.48 -4.20
CA PRO A 81 1.58 22.62 -4.25
C PRO A 81 1.03 22.63 -5.68
N SER A 82 1.16 21.51 -6.38
CA SER A 82 0.55 21.34 -7.70
C SER A 82 -0.94 21.61 -7.56
N GLU A 83 -1.53 22.35 -8.50
CA GLU A 83 -2.98 22.35 -8.66
C GLU A 83 -3.45 20.89 -8.67
N ASP A 84 -4.31 20.56 -7.72
CA ASP A 84 -4.73 19.18 -7.51
C ASP A 84 -5.41 18.65 -8.79
N PRO A 85 -5.08 17.42 -9.23
CA PRO A 85 -5.65 16.87 -10.43
C PRO A 85 -7.17 16.71 -10.26
N THR A 86 -7.93 17.42 -11.10
CA THR A 86 -9.40 17.32 -11.12
C THR A 86 -9.86 16.43 -12.27
N TYR A 87 -10.49 15.27 -11.99
CA TYR A 87 -11.05 14.45 -13.06
C TYR A 87 -12.24 15.11 -13.76
N TRP A 88 -12.92 16.07 -13.11
CA TRP A 88 -14.17 16.65 -13.60
C TRP A 88 -14.03 17.33 -14.96
N ASN A 89 -12.91 18.04 -15.16
CA ASN A 89 -12.61 18.77 -16.40
C ASN A 89 -12.33 17.82 -17.57
N ASN A 90 -11.84 16.62 -17.28
CA ASN A 90 -11.39 15.64 -18.27
C ASN A 90 -12.34 14.44 -18.39
N MET A 91 -13.45 14.47 -17.67
CA MET A 91 -14.51 13.47 -17.72
C MET A 91 -15.21 13.53 -19.09
N SER A 92 -15.31 12.39 -19.76
CA SER A 92 -16.10 12.30 -21.00
C SER A 92 -17.58 12.52 -20.73
N LEU A 93 -18.35 12.91 -21.76
CA LEU A 93 -19.80 13.07 -21.65
C LEU A 93 -20.50 11.79 -21.19
N SER A 94 -20.06 10.63 -21.69
CA SER A 94 -20.61 9.34 -21.29
C SER A 94 -20.30 8.99 -19.84
N GLN A 95 -19.09 9.30 -19.36
CA GLN A 95 -18.73 9.13 -17.95
C GLN A 95 -19.56 10.04 -17.04
N ARG A 96 -19.80 11.30 -17.47
CA ARG A 96 -20.62 12.25 -16.71
C ARG A 96 -22.07 11.81 -16.64
N GLN A 97 -22.64 11.34 -17.74
CA GLN A 97 -23.98 10.77 -17.76
C GLN A 97 -24.07 9.57 -16.81
N ARG A 98 -23.11 8.64 -16.90
CA ARG A 98 -23.06 7.47 -16.01
C ARG A 98 -22.92 7.86 -14.54
N TYR A 99 -22.11 8.87 -14.23
CA TYR A 99 -21.99 9.40 -12.87
C TYR A 99 -23.34 9.86 -12.33
N TYR A 100 -24.08 10.68 -13.07
CA TYR A 100 -25.41 11.14 -12.64
C TYR A 100 -26.44 10.00 -12.55
N GLU A 101 -26.39 9.00 -13.43
CA GLU A 101 -27.24 7.80 -13.30
C GLU A 101 -26.99 7.07 -11.96
N VAL A 102 -25.73 6.93 -11.55
CA VAL A 102 -25.37 6.28 -10.28
C VAL A 102 -25.80 7.16 -9.09
N VAL A 103 -25.64 8.49 -9.19
CA VAL A 103 -26.14 9.43 -8.17
C VAL A 103 -27.65 9.32 -8.02
N GLU A 104 -28.40 9.28 -9.12
CA GLU A 104 -29.86 9.13 -9.10
C GLU A 104 -30.29 7.81 -8.48
N GLN A 105 -29.62 6.70 -8.82
CA GLN A 105 -29.86 5.39 -8.20
C GLN A 105 -29.64 5.41 -6.68
N ASN A 106 -28.59 6.09 -6.22
CA ASN A 106 -28.30 6.24 -4.80
C ASN A 106 -29.32 7.16 -4.11
N LEU A 107 -29.70 8.26 -4.76
CA LEU A 107 -30.72 9.18 -4.25
C LEU A 107 -32.05 8.47 -4.04
N ASN A 108 -32.50 7.68 -5.02
CA ASN A 108 -33.74 6.90 -4.91
C ASN A 108 -33.69 5.93 -3.72
N LYS A 109 -32.58 5.22 -3.51
CA LYS A 109 -32.40 4.35 -2.34
C LYS A 109 -32.49 5.12 -1.03
N VAL A 110 -31.82 6.28 -0.94
CA VAL A 110 -31.83 7.13 0.27
C VAL A 110 -33.25 7.65 0.55
N LEU A 111 -33.98 8.08 -0.47
CA LEU A 111 -35.36 8.55 -0.31
C LEU A 111 -36.31 7.42 0.11
N ASP A 112 -36.13 6.22 -0.45
CA ASP A 112 -36.93 5.04 -0.12
C ASP A 112 -36.70 4.56 1.32
N GLU A 113 -35.44 4.50 1.76
CA GLU A 113 -35.06 4.06 3.10
C GLU A 113 -35.46 5.07 4.19
N THR A 114 -35.53 6.36 3.84
CA THR A 114 -35.64 7.43 4.83
C THR A 114 -36.66 8.48 4.38
N LYS A 115 -37.94 8.16 4.58
CA LYS A 115 -39.14 8.93 4.19
C LYS A 115 -39.28 10.36 4.77
N LYS A 116 -38.28 10.88 5.52
CA LYS A 116 -38.36 12.16 6.26
C LYS A 116 -37.09 13.04 6.14
N ILE A 117 -36.28 12.83 5.11
CA ILE A 117 -35.07 13.66 4.93
C ILE A 117 -35.42 14.88 4.09
N ASP A 118 -34.78 15.98 4.43
CA ASP A 118 -34.67 17.13 3.55
C ASP A 118 -34.08 16.74 2.17
N PRO A 119 -34.75 17.06 1.04
CA PRO A 119 -34.27 16.71 -0.29
C PRO A 119 -32.83 17.17 -0.58
N GLU A 120 -32.42 18.34 -0.10
CA GLU A 120 -31.06 18.85 -0.34
C GLU A 120 -29.99 17.98 0.34
N VAL A 121 -30.25 17.55 1.58
CA VAL A 121 -29.36 16.64 2.30
C VAL A 121 -29.31 15.26 1.65
N ALA A 122 -30.43 14.78 1.10
CA ALA A 122 -30.48 13.52 0.36
C ALA A 122 -29.65 13.58 -0.93
N VAL A 123 -29.74 14.67 -1.68
CA VAL A 123 -28.93 14.91 -2.89
C VAL A 123 -27.44 14.99 -2.55
N LEU A 124 -27.07 15.77 -1.52
CA LEU A 124 -25.68 15.87 -1.08
C LEU A 124 -25.11 14.50 -0.68
N PHE A 125 -25.89 13.70 0.06
CA PHE A 125 -25.48 12.38 0.49
C PHE A 125 -25.34 11.39 -0.67
N ALA A 126 -26.22 11.46 -1.67
CA ALA A 126 -26.11 10.64 -2.88
C ALA A 126 -24.83 10.95 -3.67
N HIS A 127 -24.48 12.23 -3.82
CA HIS A 127 -23.20 12.65 -4.40
C HIS A 127 -22.02 12.12 -3.59
N TYR A 128 -22.04 12.35 -2.27
CA TYR A 128 -21.01 11.88 -1.36
C TYR A 128 -20.76 10.38 -1.48
N GLN A 129 -21.80 9.56 -1.58
CA GLN A 129 -21.67 8.11 -1.78
C GLN A 129 -20.90 7.75 -3.05
N VAL A 130 -21.21 8.42 -4.18
CA VAL A 130 -20.52 8.17 -5.45
C VAL A 130 -19.08 8.66 -5.39
N ASP A 131 -18.86 9.87 -4.89
CA ASP A 131 -17.51 10.45 -4.81
C ASP A 131 -16.62 9.67 -3.83
N TYR A 132 -17.18 9.18 -2.72
CA TYR A 132 -16.46 8.33 -1.77
C TYR A 132 -16.09 7.00 -2.44
N HIS A 133 -17.00 6.41 -3.23
CA HIS A 133 -16.72 5.20 -3.98
C HIS A 133 -15.59 5.39 -5.01
N VAL A 134 -15.61 6.50 -5.76
CA VAL A 134 -14.53 6.88 -6.68
C VAL A 134 -13.20 7.02 -5.92
N ARG A 135 -13.21 7.70 -4.77
CA ARG A 135 -12.03 7.84 -3.91
C ARG A 135 -11.48 6.48 -3.47
N GLN A 136 -12.35 5.54 -3.07
CA GLN A 136 -11.87 4.21 -2.66
C GLN A 136 -11.18 3.46 -3.81
N HIS A 137 -11.72 3.53 -5.03
CA HIS A 137 -11.05 2.96 -6.21
C HIS A 137 -9.72 3.63 -6.51
N TYR A 138 -9.66 4.95 -6.36
CA TYR A 138 -8.43 5.71 -6.55
C TYR A 138 -7.34 5.31 -5.53
N LEU A 139 -7.71 5.22 -4.26
CA LEU A 139 -6.82 4.82 -3.18
C LEU A 139 -6.43 3.34 -3.24
N ALA A 140 -7.23 2.46 -3.85
CA ALA A 140 -6.89 1.03 -3.95
C ALA A 140 -5.54 0.77 -4.66
N GLY A 141 -5.13 1.68 -5.56
CA GLY A 141 -3.85 1.62 -6.26
C GLY A 141 -2.71 2.41 -5.57
N ARG A 142 -3.01 3.26 -4.59
CA ARG A 142 -2.08 4.26 -4.04
C ARG A 142 -1.95 4.26 -2.52
N GLY A 143 -2.89 3.62 -1.83
CA GLY A 143 -2.94 3.58 -0.38
C GLY A 143 -1.82 2.73 0.20
N VAL A 144 -1.58 2.92 1.50
CA VAL A 144 -0.52 2.23 2.25
C VAL A 144 -0.59 0.70 2.15
N LEU A 145 -1.79 0.13 1.95
CA LEU A 145 -1.98 -1.32 1.83
C LEU A 145 -1.36 -1.91 0.56
N THR A 146 -1.08 -1.09 -0.45
CA THR A 146 -0.40 -1.53 -1.68
C THR A 146 1.03 -1.99 -1.42
N LEU A 147 1.64 -1.50 -0.34
CA LEU A 147 2.97 -1.92 0.13
C LEU A 147 2.96 -3.31 0.75
N CYS A 148 1.80 -3.79 1.22
CA CYS A 148 1.65 -5.12 1.81
C CYS A 148 1.62 -6.20 0.72
N ARG A 149 2.62 -7.08 0.73
CA ARG A 149 2.73 -8.18 -0.25
C ARG A 149 1.75 -9.31 0.04
N ASP A 150 1.53 -9.58 1.32
CA ASP A 150 0.67 -10.66 1.81
C ASP A 150 -0.08 -10.27 3.10
N ASN A 151 -0.84 -11.23 3.65
CA ASN A 151 -1.59 -11.03 4.89
C ASN A 151 -0.69 -10.81 6.11
N SER A 152 0.54 -11.31 6.09
CA SER A 152 1.50 -11.12 7.19
C SER A 152 1.95 -9.67 7.23
N ASP A 153 2.34 -9.08 6.11
CA ASP A 153 2.68 -7.66 6.01
C ASP A 153 1.50 -6.78 6.47
N LEU A 154 0.27 -7.13 6.07
CA LEU A 154 -0.94 -6.39 6.48
C LEU A 154 -1.19 -6.46 7.99
N GLN A 155 -1.02 -7.64 8.60
CA GLN A 155 -1.14 -7.79 10.06
C GLN A 155 -0.04 -7.02 10.81
N GLN A 156 1.18 -6.99 10.30
CA GLN A 156 2.27 -6.22 10.88
C GLN A 156 1.98 -4.71 10.80
N LEU A 157 1.51 -4.22 9.64
CA LEU A 157 1.11 -2.83 9.48
C LEU A 157 -0.01 -2.45 10.46
N ARG A 158 -1.05 -3.28 10.59
CA ARG A 158 -2.13 -3.06 11.55
C ARG A 158 -1.63 -3.01 12.99
N LYS A 159 -0.78 -3.95 13.40
CA LYS A 159 -0.17 -3.96 14.73
C LYS A 159 0.65 -2.69 14.99
N TRP A 160 1.42 -2.25 13.99
CA TRP A 160 2.19 -1.02 14.08
C TRP A 160 1.29 0.21 14.25
N GLN A 161 0.22 0.34 13.46
CA GLN A 161 -0.71 1.46 13.59
C GLN A 161 -1.38 1.51 14.96
N TRP A 162 -1.82 0.37 15.51
CA TRP A 162 -2.36 0.34 16.88
C TRP A 162 -1.34 0.77 17.92
N LYS A 163 -0.07 0.34 17.77
CA LYS A 163 1.01 0.77 18.65
C LYS A 163 1.25 2.28 18.58
N MET A 164 1.19 2.87 17.39
CA MET A 164 1.31 4.33 17.23
C MET A 164 0.14 5.07 17.88
N SER A 165 -1.09 4.60 17.64
CA SER A 165 -2.29 5.17 18.27
C SER A 165 -2.25 5.10 19.80
N ASP A 166 -1.73 4.01 20.37
CA ASP A 166 -1.52 3.91 21.82
C ASP A 166 -0.49 4.95 22.32
N ILE A 167 0.61 5.17 21.57
CA ILE A 167 1.62 6.19 21.89
C ILE A 167 1.02 7.61 21.83
N ASP A 168 0.29 7.93 20.77
CA ASP A 168 -0.34 9.25 20.59
C ASP A 168 -1.37 9.53 21.69
N SER A 169 -2.10 8.49 22.10
CA SER A 169 -3.05 8.55 23.22
C SER A 169 -2.36 8.75 24.57
N THR A 170 -1.17 8.19 24.79
CA THR A 170 -0.40 8.42 26.03
C THR A 170 0.24 9.81 26.10
N CYS A 171 0.48 10.44 24.95
CA CYS A 171 1.06 11.79 24.88
C CYS A 171 -0.02 12.89 24.97
N SER A 172 -1.25 12.56 24.61
CA SER A 172 -2.41 13.46 24.69
C SER A 172 -3.06 13.36 26.07
N SER A 173 -3.33 14.50 26.72
CA SER A 173 -3.97 14.54 28.04
C SER A 173 -5.47 14.17 28.03
N GLU A 174 -5.98 13.63 26.93
CA GLU A 174 -7.36 13.19 26.81
C GLU A 174 -7.53 11.72 27.21
N PRO A 175 -8.61 11.36 27.93
CA PRO A 175 -8.85 9.98 28.33
C PRO A 175 -9.06 9.11 27.08
N ALA A 176 -8.16 8.16 26.86
CA ALA A 176 -8.25 7.19 25.78
C ALA A 176 -9.62 6.49 25.82
N LYS A 177 -10.39 6.56 24.73
CA LYS A 177 -11.59 5.74 24.57
C LYS A 177 -11.15 4.27 24.53
N THR A 178 -11.34 3.56 25.63
CA THR A 178 -11.00 2.14 25.74
C THR A 178 -11.89 1.32 24.82
N GLU A 179 -11.39 1.01 23.62
CA GLU A 179 -11.99 0.02 22.72
C GLU A 179 -12.03 -1.36 23.43
N PRO A 180 -13.12 -2.12 23.29
CA PRO A 180 -13.25 -3.42 23.94
C PRO A 180 -12.13 -4.38 23.50
N ALA A 181 -11.57 -5.10 24.47
CA ALA A 181 -10.51 -6.08 24.25
C ALA A 181 -10.97 -7.16 23.24
N GLY A 182 -10.47 -7.08 22.01
CA GLY A 182 -10.83 -7.97 20.91
C GLY A 182 -11.15 -7.25 19.59
N ALA A 183 -11.62 -6.01 19.63
CA ALA A 183 -11.93 -5.22 18.43
C ALA A 183 -10.68 -4.97 17.57
N ARG A 184 -9.54 -4.71 18.22
CA ARG A 184 -8.24 -4.39 17.60
C ARG A 184 -7.72 -5.43 16.62
N GLN A 185 -8.17 -6.69 16.70
CA GLN A 185 -7.65 -7.75 15.83
C GLN A 185 -8.09 -7.55 14.37
N TRP A 186 -9.28 -6.98 14.15
CA TRP A 186 -9.88 -6.86 12.82
C TRP A 186 -10.15 -5.42 12.38
N SER A 187 -10.20 -4.46 13.32
CA SER A 187 -10.37 -3.04 13.04
C SER A 187 -9.04 -2.28 12.88
N TRP A 188 -9.14 -1.12 12.24
CA TRP A 188 -8.05 -0.14 12.11
C TRP A 188 -8.23 0.96 13.17
N PRO A 189 -7.14 1.47 13.76
CA PRO A 189 -7.23 2.53 14.76
C PRO A 189 -7.77 3.81 14.12
N SER A 190 -8.71 4.47 14.80
CA SER A 190 -9.30 5.75 14.38
C SER A 190 -9.92 5.76 12.96
N ASP A 191 -10.27 4.61 12.40
CA ASP A 191 -10.89 4.46 11.06
C ASP A 191 -12.40 4.78 11.11
N GLN A 192 -12.74 5.97 11.61
CA GLN A 192 -14.12 6.42 11.81
C GLN A 192 -14.88 6.50 10.47
N ASN A 193 -14.17 6.83 9.40
CA ASN A 193 -14.72 6.91 8.05
C ASN A 193 -14.67 5.58 7.28
N LEU A 194 -14.23 4.48 7.93
CA LEU A 194 -14.12 3.12 7.35
C LEU A 194 -13.20 3.02 6.12
N GLU A 195 -12.36 4.01 5.86
CA GLU A 195 -11.51 4.10 4.68
C GLU A 195 -10.53 2.93 4.62
N LEU A 196 -9.76 2.67 5.69
CA LEU A 196 -8.82 1.55 5.72
C LEU A 196 -9.53 0.21 5.69
N THR A 197 -10.74 0.14 6.23
CA THR A 197 -11.60 -1.04 6.17
C THR A 197 -11.99 -1.36 4.72
N TYR A 198 -12.47 -0.38 3.96
CA TYR A 198 -12.79 -0.57 2.53
C TYR A 198 -11.55 -0.88 1.70
N GLN A 199 -10.45 -0.17 1.93
CA GLN A 199 -9.17 -0.44 1.29
C GLN A 199 -8.71 -1.87 1.54
N HIS A 200 -8.88 -2.41 2.75
CA HIS A 200 -8.54 -3.79 3.07
C HIS A 200 -9.41 -4.80 2.32
N VAL A 201 -10.70 -4.52 2.12
CA VAL A 201 -11.58 -5.37 1.30
C VAL A 201 -11.15 -5.36 -0.17
N MET A 202 -10.92 -4.18 -0.75
CA MET A 202 -10.43 -4.04 -2.12
C MET A 202 -9.06 -4.71 -2.32
N TRP A 203 -8.18 -4.56 -1.33
CA TRP A 203 -6.91 -5.27 -1.27
C TRP A 203 -7.15 -6.78 -1.24
N LYS A 204 -8.03 -7.33 -0.40
CA LYS A 204 -8.29 -8.79 -0.42
C LYS A 204 -8.79 -9.29 -1.78
N ARG A 205 -9.69 -8.56 -2.43
CA ARG A 205 -10.23 -8.89 -3.76
C ARG A 205 -9.15 -8.95 -4.84
N SER A 206 -8.17 -8.05 -4.78
CA SER A 206 -7.06 -7.98 -5.75
C SER A 206 -5.88 -8.91 -5.43
N SER A 207 -6.02 -9.84 -4.47
CA SER A 207 -4.96 -10.77 -4.04
C SER A 207 -4.34 -11.58 -5.18
N ARG A 208 -5.18 -12.14 -6.07
CA ARG A 208 -4.71 -12.93 -7.22
C ARG A 208 -3.86 -12.09 -8.18
N ALA A 209 -4.32 -10.87 -8.50
CA ALA A 209 -3.60 -9.95 -9.35
C ALA A 209 -2.26 -9.51 -8.72
N ARG A 210 -2.25 -9.21 -7.42
CA ARG A 210 -1.00 -8.91 -6.69
C ARG A 210 -0.01 -10.05 -6.73
N LEU A 211 -0.45 -11.28 -6.42
CA LEU A 211 0.41 -12.46 -6.45
C LEU A 211 1.00 -12.70 -7.84
N LYS A 212 0.21 -12.49 -8.90
CA LYS A 212 0.71 -12.55 -10.28
C LYS A 212 1.82 -11.51 -10.50
N ARG A 213 1.60 -10.24 -10.15
CA ARG A 213 2.62 -9.18 -10.27
C ARG A 213 3.88 -9.50 -9.48
N VAL A 214 3.76 -9.97 -8.24
CA VAL A 214 4.92 -10.35 -7.41
C VAL A 214 5.73 -11.47 -8.07
N ARG A 215 5.08 -12.48 -8.64
CA ARG A 215 5.76 -13.57 -9.36
C ARG A 215 6.48 -13.04 -10.61
N GLU A 216 5.82 -12.19 -11.40
CA GLU A 216 6.41 -11.58 -12.60
C GLU A 216 7.64 -10.73 -12.25
N VAL A 217 7.54 -9.89 -11.22
CA VAL A 217 8.65 -9.06 -10.74
C VAL A 217 9.80 -9.94 -10.22
N ARG A 218 9.52 -11.00 -9.47
CA ARG A 218 10.54 -11.95 -9.01
C ARG A 218 11.23 -12.65 -10.18
N ALA A 219 10.49 -13.04 -11.21
CA ALA A 219 11.05 -13.65 -12.41
C ALA A 219 11.97 -12.67 -13.15
N ARG A 220 11.53 -11.43 -13.35
CA ARG A 220 12.36 -10.36 -13.95
C ARG A 220 13.62 -10.09 -13.13
N TRP A 221 13.47 -10.02 -11.81
CA TRP A 221 14.59 -9.81 -10.90
C TRP A 221 15.61 -10.95 -10.95
N ALA A 222 15.16 -12.20 -11.05
CA ALA A 222 16.05 -13.34 -11.20
C ALA A 222 16.89 -13.25 -12.48
N ILE A 223 16.29 -12.83 -13.60
CA ILE A 223 17.01 -12.58 -14.86
C ILE A 223 18.07 -11.50 -14.68
N ILE A 224 17.71 -10.37 -14.07
CA ILE A 224 18.65 -9.27 -13.80
C ILE A 224 19.81 -9.74 -12.91
N MET A 225 19.52 -10.49 -11.85
CA MET A 225 20.54 -10.99 -10.92
C MET A 225 21.50 -11.97 -11.59
N GLU A 226 21.00 -12.82 -12.47
CA GLU A 226 21.80 -13.75 -13.25
C GLU A 226 22.70 -13.02 -14.25
N GLU A 227 22.18 -12.01 -14.94
CA GLU A 227 22.97 -11.17 -15.84
C GLU A 227 24.06 -10.40 -15.07
N ARG A 228 23.71 -9.83 -13.91
CA ARG A 228 24.67 -9.18 -13.01
C ARG A 228 25.72 -10.15 -12.49
N ARG A 229 25.39 -11.42 -12.26
CA ARG A 229 26.35 -12.47 -11.88
C ARG A 229 27.37 -12.70 -13.00
N LYS A 230 26.92 -12.91 -14.23
CA LYS A 230 27.79 -13.08 -15.41
C LYS A 230 28.69 -11.88 -15.65
N GLN A 231 28.17 -10.66 -15.51
CA GLN A 231 28.95 -9.44 -15.62
C GLN A 231 30.08 -9.39 -14.58
N ARG A 232 29.81 -9.77 -13.32
CA ARG A 232 30.84 -9.86 -12.28
C ARG A 232 31.92 -10.89 -12.61
N GLU A 233 31.53 -12.07 -13.11
CA GLU A 233 32.49 -13.13 -13.51
C GLU A 233 33.40 -12.68 -14.66
N LEU A 234 32.83 -12.04 -15.68
CA LEU A 234 33.60 -11.50 -16.80
C LEU A 234 34.58 -10.41 -16.37
N LEU A 235 34.18 -9.55 -15.43
CA LEU A 235 35.08 -8.53 -14.87
C LEU A 235 36.25 -9.16 -14.11
N LEU A 236 35.99 -10.19 -13.30
CA LEU A 236 37.03 -10.92 -12.56
C LEU A 236 38.03 -11.60 -13.51
N LEU A 237 37.53 -12.24 -14.57
CA LEU A 237 38.38 -12.85 -15.61
C LEU A 237 39.23 -11.81 -16.34
N LYS A 238 38.63 -10.67 -16.73
CA LYS A 238 39.35 -9.58 -17.43
C LYS A 238 40.41 -8.91 -16.56
N GLN A 239 40.18 -8.79 -15.26
CA GLN A 239 41.12 -8.16 -14.34
C GLN A 239 42.24 -9.10 -13.86
N GLY A 240 42.26 -10.36 -14.30
CA GLY A 240 43.18 -11.38 -13.77
C GLY A 240 43.04 -11.56 -12.26
N ALA A 241 41.88 -11.18 -11.70
CA ALA A 241 41.72 -10.95 -10.28
C ALA A 241 41.59 -12.28 -9.54
N THR A 242 42.63 -12.64 -8.79
CA THR A 242 42.55 -13.68 -7.76
C THR A 242 41.80 -13.10 -6.56
N LEU A 243 40.54 -13.52 -6.37
CA LEU A 243 39.77 -13.20 -5.16
C LEU A 243 40.46 -13.83 -3.94
N THR A 244 41.17 -13.01 -3.17
CA THR A 244 41.66 -13.38 -1.84
C THR A 244 40.52 -13.19 -0.85
N VAL A 245 39.72 -14.24 -0.64
CA VAL A 245 38.69 -14.25 0.40
C VAL A 245 39.39 -14.49 1.74
N LYS A 246 39.43 -13.45 2.58
CA LYS A 246 39.90 -13.54 3.96
C LYS A 246 38.71 -13.96 4.83
N LEU A 247 38.80 -15.13 5.46
CA LEU A 247 37.80 -15.60 6.41
C LEU A 247 38.20 -15.14 7.80
N TYR A 248 37.30 -14.42 8.47
CA TYR A 248 37.46 -14.08 9.87
C TYR A 248 36.71 -15.10 10.72
N CYS A 249 37.45 -15.90 11.48
CA CYS A 249 36.90 -16.78 12.49
C CYS A 249 37.55 -16.42 13.83
N ARG A 250 36.73 -16.02 14.82
CA ARG A 250 37.14 -15.75 16.21
C ARG A 250 38.31 -14.74 16.38
N GLY A 251 38.25 -13.63 15.65
CA GLY A 251 39.20 -12.52 15.85
C GLY A 251 40.56 -12.69 15.17
N GLU A 252 40.80 -13.81 14.50
CA GLU A 252 42.00 -14.03 13.69
C GLU A 252 41.66 -14.03 12.19
N LEU A 253 42.58 -13.49 11.39
CA LEU A 253 42.48 -13.39 9.94
C LEU A 253 43.08 -14.64 9.29
N TRP A 254 42.26 -15.48 8.68
CA TRP A 254 42.74 -16.71 8.02
C TRP A 254 42.70 -16.55 6.49
N ASP A 255 43.82 -16.87 5.83
CA ASP A 255 43.90 -17.01 4.37
C ASP A 255 43.50 -18.44 3.98
N ILE A 256 42.56 -18.60 3.04
CA ILE A 256 42.07 -19.90 2.56
C ILE A 256 43.19 -20.84 2.09
N ARG A 257 44.34 -20.31 1.63
CA ARG A 257 45.50 -21.15 1.27
C ARG A 257 46.08 -21.92 2.46
N THR A 258 45.97 -21.38 3.67
CA THR A 258 46.43 -22.06 4.90
C THR A 258 45.47 -23.17 5.35
N LEU A 259 44.17 -23.05 5.05
CA LEU A 259 43.18 -24.08 5.40
C LEU A 259 43.31 -25.34 4.53
N ARG A 260 43.79 -25.22 3.28
CA ARG A 260 43.92 -26.36 2.35
C ARG A 260 45.00 -27.37 2.75
N ASN A 261 45.97 -26.94 3.56
CA ASN A 261 47.04 -27.80 4.08
C ASN A 261 46.64 -28.53 5.37
N ILE A 262 45.45 -28.26 5.92
CA ILE A 262 44.88 -29.01 7.05
C ILE A 262 44.05 -30.16 6.46
N VAL A 263 44.70 -31.03 5.70
CA VAL A 263 44.17 -32.38 5.46
C VAL A 263 44.40 -33.13 6.77
N SER A 264 43.35 -33.22 7.58
CA SER A 264 43.36 -34.04 8.79
C SER A 264 43.76 -35.47 8.45
N PRO A 265 44.66 -36.12 9.22
CA PRO A 265 44.91 -37.55 9.07
C PRO A 265 43.61 -38.30 9.32
N VAL A 266 43.32 -39.26 8.43
CA VAL A 266 42.19 -40.18 8.52
C VAL A 266 42.07 -40.73 9.95
N PRO A 267 40.95 -40.51 10.66
CA PRO A 267 40.72 -41.23 11.90
C PRO A 267 40.37 -42.67 11.52
N THR A 268 41.28 -43.59 11.84
CA THR A 268 41.01 -45.02 11.82
C THR A 268 39.83 -45.28 12.74
N VAL A 269 38.69 -45.67 12.17
CA VAL A 269 37.46 -45.97 12.92
C VAL A 269 37.69 -47.25 13.73
N PRO A 270 37.57 -47.25 15.07
CA PRO A 270 37.44 -48.48 15.83
C PRO A 270 36.01 -49.01 15.65
N SER A 271 35.92 -50.26 15.21
CA SER A 271 34.70 -51.06 15.16
C SER A 271 33.98 -51.08 16.51
N VAL A 272 32.80 -50.46 16.57
CA VAL A 272 31.87 -50.59 17.71
C VAL A 272 30.55 -51.11 17.16
N ARG A 273 30.29 -52.41 17.43
CA ARG A 273 28.98 -53.04 17.24
C ARG A 273 28.02 -52.46 18.27
N VAL A 274 26.85 -51.96 17.82
CA VAL A 274 25.71 -51.72 18.72
C VAL A 274 24.43 -52.29 18.10
N GLY A 275 24.02 -53.41 18.69
CA GLY A 275 22.66 -53.75 19.13
C GLY A 275 21.47 -53.21 18.36
N ARG A 276 20.84 -54.12 17.61
CA ARG A 276 19.47 -54.01 17.10
C ARG A 276 18.49 -54.14 18.29
N ALA A 277 17.80 -53.07 18.65
CA ALA A 277 16.68 -53.12 19.59
C ALA A 277 15.36 -52.92 18.83
N THR A 278 14.67 -54.02 18.56
CA THR A 278 13.26 -54.06 18.19
C THR A 278 12.42 -53.69 19.41
N ARG A 279 11.50 -52.74 19.28
CA ARG A 279 10.42 -52.56 20.26
C ARG A 279 9.08 -52.78 19.56
N SER A 280 8.45 -53.87 19.96
CA SER A 280 7.11 -54.31 19.59
C SER A 280 6.04 -53.44 20.23
N MET A 281 4.92 -53.33 19.51
CA MET A 281 3.62 -52.85 19.96
C MET A 281 2.93 -53.80 20.95
N GLY A 282 1.92 -53.25 21.65
CA GLY A 282 0.88 -53.96 22.41
C GLY A 282 1.03 -53.71 23.92
N LEU A 283 0.01 -53.29 24.68
CA LEU A 283 -1.44 -53.21 24.51
C LEU A 283 -1.95 -52.11 25.44
#